data_AF-A0A7C3IHQ5-F1
#
_entry.id   AF-A0A7C3IHQ5-F1
#
_cell.length_a   1.000
_cell.length_b   1.000
_cell.length_c   1.000
_cell.angle_alpha   90.00
_cell.angle_beta   90.00
_cell.angle_gamma   90.00
#
_symmetry.space_group_name_H-M   'P 1'
#
loop_
_entity.id
_entity.type
_entity.pdbx_description
1 polymer ?
#
loop_
_entity_poly.entity_id
_entity_poly.type
_entity_poly.pdbx_seq_one_letter_code
_entity_poly.pdbx_strand_id
1 'polypeptide(L)'
;MDRLFICFGVVGIASVAAWATALLLLLAFARSRRRTRACIAAFALSVAGFILAKVNSQSISKIEVDRTAEEAALRAAQANASKGKAVEPHAGEPTEEPVYAYRKAGKQKREVGAVPAGSPDSISAPEETDVPPARRLPEADVLRADHYDRINLSCARLVPWLALVLLGYDYLSRFNRTQGYPPPIPIAGRMVDAFCPKTRVVHLQVSDPTSLRAYLGDLVRKGETFLYLGESDPLESELALCRWSLWKFRGGHLRKVTVDEPGFPTSEFVLDAAWFGRYCFVVTDSRALRRLLADLVGYLRARTRSRAAARRTVHVVWNYPAPMPAETLTELAELCRETNFKLAIAAAGSPAKQFEALFEERLTL
;
A
#
# COMPACT_ATOMS: atom_id res chain seq x y z
N MET A 1 -28.12 -21.12 8.49
CA MET A 1 -26.70 -21.48 8.31
C MET A 1 -26.57 -22.65 7.35
N ASP A 2 -27.37 -23.69 7.53
CA ASP A 2 -27.30 -24.94 6.74
C ASP A 2 -27.41 -24.73 5.23
N ARG A 3 -28.31 -23.84 4.77
CA ARG A 3 -28.44 -23.53 3.33
C ARG A 3 -27.22 -22.85 2.72
N LEU A 4 -26.51 -22.00 3.47
CA LEU A 4 -25.26 -21.38 3.03
C LEU A 4 -24.15 -22.42 2.94
N PHE A 5 -24.06 -23.32 3.91
CA PHE A 5 -23.11 -24.43 3.89
C PHE A 5 -23.37 -25.38 2.73
N ILE A 6 -24.65 -25.63 2.41
CA ILE A 6 -25.03 -26.39 1.23
C ILE A 6 -24.58 -25.65 -0.03
N CYS A 7 -24.81 -24.34 -0.19
CA CYS A 7 -24.44 -23.66 -1.43
C CYS A 7 -22.91 -23.47 -1.61
N PHE A 8 -22.18 -23.10 -0.57
CA PHE A 8 -20.75 -22.72 -0.64
C PHE A 8 -19.77 -23.81 -0.20
N GLY A 9 -20.19 -24.77 0.61
CA GLY A 9 -19.28 -25.65 1.32
C GLY A 9 -18.31 -24.91 2.26
N VAL A 10 -17.37 -25.67 2.83
CA VAL A 10 -16.38 -25.14 3.79
C VAL A 10 -15.44 -24.14 3.14
N VAL A 11 -15.01 -24.40 1.90
CA VAL A 11 -14.03 -23.57 1.17
C VAL A 11 -14.61 -22.18 0.90
N GLY A 12 -15.87 -22.09 0.48
CA GLY A 12 -16.55 -20.83 0.27
C GLY A 12 -16.70 -20.00 1.54
N ILE A 13 -17.09 -20.62 2.65
CA ILE A 13 -17.18 -19.94 3.95
C ILE A 13 -15.81 -19.45 4.42
N ALA A 14 -14.77 -20.28 4.27
CA ALA A 14 -13.40 -19.91 4.62
C ALA A 14 -12.91 -18.71 3.78
N SER A 15 -13.25 -18.67 2.48
CA SER A 15 -12.97 -17.53 1.61
C SER A 15 -13.64 -16.24 2.12
N VAL A 16 -14.93 -16.30 2.45
CA VAL A 16 -15.69 -15.17 3.01
C VAL A 16 -15.09 -14.69 4.32
N ALA A 17 -14.81 -15.60 5.24
CA ALA A 17 -14.19 -15.28 6.52
C ALA A 17 -12.82 -14.61 6.33
N ALA A 18 -12.01 -15.08 5.37
CA ALA A 18 -10.69 -14.52 5.10
C ALA A 18 -10.77 -13.06 4.61
N TRP A 19 -11.53 -12.76 3.54
CA TRP A 19 -11.58 -11.37 3.05
C TRP A 19 -12.35 -10.44 3.99
N ALA A 20 -13.36 -10.94 4.72
CA ALA A 20 -14.07 -10.14 5.72
C ALA A 20 -13.16 -9.77 6.89
N THR A 21 -12.36 -10.74 7.39
CA THR A 21 -11.38 -10.49 8.45
C THR A 21 -10.29 -9.52 7.98
N ALA A 22 -9.84 -9.64 6.73
CA ALA A 22 -8.90 -8.69 6.14
C ALA A 22 -9.48 -7.27 6.14
N LEU A 23 -10.75 -7.11 5.75
CA LEU A 23 -11.42 -5.81 5.76
C LEU A 23 -11.57 -5.26 7.19
N LEU A 24 -11.94 -6.10 8.16
CA LEU A 24 -12.00 -5.71 9.57
C LEU A 24 -10.65 -5.26 10.12
N LEU A 25 -9.56 -5.93 9.74
CA LEU A 25 -8.20 -5.51 10.11
C LEU A 25 -7.87 -4.13 9.53
N LEU A 26 -8.22 -3.87 8.27
CA LEU A 26 -7.99 -2.56 7.64
C LEU A 26 -8.78 -1.45 8.35
N LEU A 27 -10.04 -1.72 8.73
CA LEU A 27 -10.89 -0.77 9.44
C LEU A 27 -10.44 -0.52 10.87
N ALA A 28 -10.18 -1.58 11.65
CA ALA A 28 -9.78 -1.50 13.05
C ALA A 28 -8.44 -0.77 13.24
N PHE A 29 -7.52 -0.90 12.27
CA PHE A 29 -6.19 -0.30 12.34
C PHE A 29 -6.01 0.92 11.44
N ALA A 30 -7.08 1.47 10.85
CA ALA A 30 -7.01 2.61 9.94
C ALA A 30 -6.26 3.84 10.52
N ARG A 31 -6.37 4.05 11.84
CA ARG A 31 -5.72 5.14 12.59
C ARG A 31 -4.60 4.69 13.52
N SER A 32 -4.29 3.40 13.58
CA SER A 32 -3.30 2.87 14.54
C SER A 32 -1.87 3.08 14.06
N ARG A 33 -0.92 3.28 14.98
CA ARG A 33 0.53 3.24 14.67
C ARG A 33 0.97 1.87 14.11
N ARG A 34 0.21 0.80 14.40
CA ARG A 34 0.47 -0.57 13.90
C ARG A 34 -0.15 -0.85 12.53
N ARG A 35 -0.72 0.17 11.85
CA ARG A 35 -1.43 0.05 10.57
C ARG A 35 -0.70 -0.80 9.54
N THR A 36 0.60 -0.65 9.39
CA THR A 36 1.39 -1.36 8.37
C THR A 36 1.40 -2.87 8.58
N ARG A 37 1.59 -3.32 9.83
CA ARG A 37 1.54 -4.76 10.13
C ARG A 37 0.14 -5.32 9.85
N ALA A 38 -0.89 -4.55 10.21
CA ALA A 38 -2.28 -4.90 9.90
C ALA A 38 -2.57 -4.91 8.39
N CYS A 39 -2.06 -3.95 7.61
CA CYS A 39 -2.20 -3.91 6.14
C CYS A 39 -1.49 -5.08 5.47
N ILE A 40 -0.29 -5.46 5.93
CA ILE A 40 0.43 -6.64 5.42
C ILE A 40 -0.35 -7.92 5.73
N ALA A 41 -0.82 -8.07 6.98
CA ALA A 41 -1.63 -9.22 7.38
C ALA A 41 -2.95 -9.29 6.60
N ALA A 42 -3.65 -8.16 6.45
CA ALA A 42 -4.87 -8.05 5.68
C ALA A 42 -4.63 -8.38 4.20
N PHE A 43 -3.53 -7.90 3.61
CA PHE A 43 -3.14 -8.24 2.25
C PHE A 43 -2.93 -9.75 2.09
N ALA A 44 -2.10 -10.37 2.95
CA ALA A 44 -1.86 -11.81 2.92
C ALA A 44 -3.16 -12.62 3.06
N LEU A 45 -4.03 -12.23 4.01
CA LEU A 45 -5.31 -12.89 4.24
C LEU A 45 -6.29 -12.71 3.07
N SER A 46 -6.30 -11.54 2.44
CA SER A 46 -7.13 -11.27 1.26
C SER A 46 -6.69 -12.05 0.03
N VAL A 47 -5.37 -12.25 -0.17
CA VAL A 47 -4.83 -13.11 -1.23
C VAL A 47 -5.23 -14.56 -1.00
N ALA A 48 -5.12 -15.05 0.24
CA ALA A 48 -5.61 -16.39 0.59
C ALA A 48 -7.13 -16.52 0.34
N GLY A 49 -7.93 -15.52 0.75
CA GLY A 49 -9.36 -15.47 0.48
C GLY A 49 -9.71 -15.51 -1.01
N PHE A 50 -8.92 -14.83 -1.86
CA PHE A 50 -9.07 -14.86 -3.32
C PHE A 50 -8.76 -16.21 -3.93
N ILE A 51 -7.68 -16.88 -3.49
CA ILE A 51 -7.34 -18.23 -3.96
C ILE A 51 -8.46 -19.20 -3.58
N LEU A 52 -8.95 -19.15 -2.32
CA LEU A 52 -10.08 -19.97 -1.87
C LEU A 52 -11.36 -19.68 -2.66
N ALA A 53 -11.64 -18.40 -2.98
CA ALA A 53 -12.78 -18.03 -3.82
C ALA A 53 -12.69 -18.65 -5.21
N LYS A 54 -11.48 -18.68 -5.81
CA LYS A 54 -11.25 -19.29 -7.11
C LYS A 54 -11.45 -20.80 -7.11
N VAL A 55 -10.95 -21.49 -6.08
CA VAL A 55 -11.17 -22.94 -5.90
C VAL A 55 -12.65 -23.23 -5.69
N ASN A 56 -13.33 -22.43 -4.85
CA ASN A 56 -14.76 -22.56 -4.62
C ASN A 56 -15.59 -22.36 -5.90
N SER A 57 -15.26 -21.34 -6.69
CA SER A 57 -15.94 -21.03 -7.94
C SER A 57 -15.83 -22.18 -8.95
N GLN A 58 -14.67 -22.84 -9.02
CA GLN A 58 -14.50 -24.06 -9.83
C GLN A 58 -15.40 -25.19 -9.36
N SER A 59 -15.53 -25.40 -8.05
CA SER A 59 -16.43 -26.41 -7.48
C SER A 59 -17.91 -26.10 -7.74
N ILE A 60 -18.33 -24.83 -7.61
CA ILE A 60 -19.72 -24.41 -7.89
C ILE A 60 -20.05 -24.57 -9.37
N SER A 61 -19.11 -24.31 -10.28
CA SER A 61 -19.33 -24.48 -11.71
C SER A 61 -19.59 -25.94 -12.15
N LYS A 62 -19.28 -26.91 -11.28
CA LYS A 62 -19.54 -28.35 -11.50
C LYS A 62 -20.90 -28.81 -10.94
N ILE A 63 -21.65 -27.93 -10.29
CA ILE A 63 -22.97 -28.28 -9.74
C ILE A 63 -23.96 -28.38 -10.90
N GLU A 64 -24.63 -29.53 -10.98
CA GLU A 64 -25.67 -29.77 -11.98
C GLU A 64 -27.05 -29.47 -11.39
N VAL A 65 -27.98 -29.01 -12.24
CA VAL A 65 -29.38 -28.85 -11.85
C VAL A 65 -30.02 -30.23 -11.76
N ASP A 66 -30.61 -30.54 -10.60
CA ASP A 66 -31.35 -31.77 -10.40
C ASP A 66 -32.67 -31.73 -11.18
N ARG A 67 -32.70 -32.40 -12.34
CA ARG A 67 -33.89 -32.57 -13.17
C ARG A 67 -34.57 -33.92 -12.98
N THR A 68 -34.20 -34.69 -11.97
CA THR A 68 -34.76 -36.04 -11.76
C THR A 68 -36.27 -36.04 -11.62
N ALA A 69 -36.86 -35.03 -10.97
CA ALA A 69 -38.31 -34.86 -10.87
C ALA A 69 -38.98 -34.57 -12.23
N GLU A 70 -38.36 -33.71 -13.05
CA GLU A 70 -38.85 -33.41 -14.41
C GLU A 70 -38.74 -34.62 -15.32
N GLU A 71 -37.60 -35.33 -15.27
CA GLU A 71 -37.39 -36.56 -16.02
C GLU A 71 -38.37 -37.66 -15.62
N ALA A 72 -38.63 -37.82 -14.31
CA ALA A 72 -39.62 -38.78 -13.82
C ALA A 72 -41.04 -38.41 -14.27
N ALA A 73 -41.40 -37.12 -14.24
CA ALA A 73 -42.69 -36.63 -14.74
C ALA A 73 -42.83 -36.87 -16.26
N LEU A 74 -41.78 -36.61 -17.04
CA LEU A 74 -41.76 -36.87 -18.48
C LEU A 74 -41.87 -38.36 -18.79
N ARG A 75 -41.16 -39.23 -18.06
CA ARG A 75 -41.28 -40.70 -18.22
C ARG A 75 -42.68 -41.19 -17.85
N ALA A 76 -43.28 -40.67 -16.78
CA ALA A 76 -44.65 -41.00 -16.39
C ALA A 76 -45.66 -40.53 -17.45
N ALA A 77 -45.49 -39.32 -18.00
CA ALA A 77 -46.32 -38.80 -19.08
C ALA A 77 -46.20 -39.64 -20.37
N GLN A 78 -44.98 -40.05 -20.75
CA GLN A 78 -44.74 -40.93 -21.90
C GLN A 78 -45.37 -42.32 -21.71
N ALA A 79 -45.27 -42.89 -20.51
CA ALA A 79 -45.90 -44.17 -20.18
C ALA A 79 -47.43 -44.11 -20.21
N ASN A 80 -48.02 -42.97 -19.86
CA ASN A 80 -49.47 -42.75 -19.97
C ASN A 80 -49.90 -42.53 -21.42
N ALA A 81 -49.11 -41.81 -22.22
CA ALA A 81 -49.37 -41.58 -23.63
C ALA A 81 -49.30 -42.86 -24.47
N SER A 82 -48.36 -43.77 -24.17
CA SER A 82 -48.25 -45.06 -24.86
C SER A 82 -49.41 -46.01 -24.54
N LYS A 83 -50.02 -45.90 -23.35
CA LYS A 83 -51.23 -46.66 -22.98
C LYS A 83 -52.51 -46.15 -23.64
N GLY A 84 -52.54 -44.89 -24.10
CA GLY A 84 -53.71 -44.27 -24.72
C GLY A 84 -53.79 -44.37 -26.25
N LYS A 85 -52.75 -44.87 -26.93
CA LYS A 85 -52.68 -44.91 -28.40
C LYS A 85 -52.88 -46.33 -28.95
N ALA A 86 -54.09 -46.85 -28.80
CA ALA A 86 -54.57 -47.97 -29.61
C ALA A 86 -55.15 -47.43 -30.93
N VAL A 87 -54.37 -47.58 -32.01
CA VAL A 87 -54.77 -47.76 -33.41
C VAL A 87 -55.90 -46.87 -33.97
N GLU A 88 -55.52 -45.79 -34.64
CA GLU A 88 -56.07 -45.45 -35.97
C GLU A 88 -54.90 -45.01 -36.88
N PRO A 89 -54.77 -45.56 -38.11
CA PRO A 89 -53.72 -45.16 -39.05
C PRO A 89 -54.25 -44.03 -39.93
N HIS A 90 -53.69 -42.82 -39.78
CA HIS A 90 -53.87 -41.79 -40.78
C HIS A 90 -52.53 -41.32 -41.32
N ALA A 91 -52.33 -41.63 -42.61
CA ALA A 91 -51.30 -41.07 -43.47
C ALA A 91 -51.60 -39.58 -43.69
N GLY A 92 -50.64 -38.73 -43.35
CA GLY A 92 -50.71 -37.28 -43.54
C GLY A 92 -49.30 -36.71 -43.69
N GLU A 93 -49.13 -35.87 -44.69
CA GLU A 93 -47.91 -35.38 -45.33
C GLU A 93 -46.90 -34.63 -44.42
N PRO A 94 -45.62 -34.60 -44.81
CA PRO A 94 -44.58 -33.87 -44.08
C PRO A 94 -44.75 -32.36 -44.32
N THR A 95 -45.07 -31.61 -43.27
CA THR A 95 -44.97 -30.14 -43.29
C THR A 95 -43.63 -29.74 -42.70
N GLU A 96 -42.73 -29.24 -43.54
CA GLU A 96 -41.46 -28.65 -43.13
C GLU A 96 -41.72 -27.35 -42.35
N GLU A 97 -41.46 -27.36 -41.04
CA GLU A 97 -41.35 -26.12 -40.28
C GLU A 97 -39.97 -25.48 -40.51
N PRO A 98 -39.88 -24.19 -40.89
CA PRO A 98 -38.61 -23.52 -41.03
C PRO A 98 -37.95 -23.35 -39.66
N VAL A 99 -36.83 -24.04 -39.48
CA VAL A 99 -35.92 -23.89 -38.33
C VAL A 99 -35.39 -22.44 -38.32
N TYR A 100 -35.99 -21.58 -37.51
CA TYR A 100 -35.48 -20.23 -37.28
C TYR A 100 -34.08 -20.28 -36.64
N ALA A 101 -33.08 -19.91 -37.43
CA ALA A 101 -31.65 -19.99 -37.11
C ALA A 101 -31.19 -19.08 -35.94
N TYR A 102 -32.00 -18.15 -35.46
CA TYR A 102 -31.56 -17.18 -34.44
C TYR A 102 -31.51 -17.75 -33.01
N ARG A 103 -32.10 -18.92 -32.73
CA ARG A 103 -32.13 -19.52 -31.37
C ARG A 103 -30.88 -20.32 -30.98
N LYS A 104 -29.91 -20.50 -31.90
CA LYS A 104 -28.64 -21.21 -31.63
C LYS A 104 -27.43 -20.31 -31.36
N ALA A 105 -27.57 -18.98 -31.45
CA ALA A 105 -26.44 -18.05 -31.34
C ALA A 105 -26.07 -17.63 -29.89
N GLY A 106 -26.82 -18.05 -28.86
CA GLY A 106 -26.61 -17.59 -27.47
C GLY A 106 -25.62 -18.38 -26.61
N LYS A 107 -25.10 -19.53 -27.08
CA LYS A 107 -24.06 -20.28 -26.37
C LYS A 107 -22.73 -20.08 -27.05
N GLN A 108 -22.07 -18.98 -26.70
CA GLN A 108 -20.65 -18.79 -27.01
C GLN A 108 -19.87 -20.00 -26.51
N LYS A 109 -19.41 -20.82 -27.46
CA LYS A 109 -18.40 -21.86 -27.27
C LYS A 109 -17.19 -21.18 -26.65
N ARG A 110 -16.93 -21.45 -25.37
CA ARG A 110 -15.65 -21.13 -24.76
C ARG A 110 -14.63 -22.04 -25.44
N GLU A 111 -13.69 -21.45 -26.18
CA GLU A 111 -12.59 -22.18 -26.80
C GLU A 111 -11.84 -22.96 -25.71
N VAL A 112 -11.99 -24.29 -25.75
CA VAL A 112 -11.09 -25.21 -25.07
C VAL A 112 -9.82 -25.21 -25.89
N GLY A 113 -8.71 -24.90 -25.23
CA GLY A 113 -7.41 -24.67 -25.85
C GLY A 113 -7.00 -25.78 -26.81
N ALA A 114 -6.42 -25.35 -27.92
CA ALA A 114 -5.74 -26.18 -28.89
C ALA A 114 -4.61 -26.98 -28.20
N VAL A 115 -4.74 -28.31 -28.19
CA VAL A 115 -3.64 -29.24 -27.99
C VAL A 115 -3.10 -29.58 -29.39
N PRO A 116 -1.78 -29.44 -29.65
CA PRO A 116 -1.21 -29.78 -30.95
C PRO A 116 -1.26 -31.29 -31.16
N ALA A 117 -1.72 -31.69 -32.36
CA ALA A 117 -1.77 -33.06 -32.83
C ALA A 117 -0.36 -33.59 -33.12
N GLY A 118 -0.04 -34.77 -32.59
CA GLY A 118 1.21 -35.47 -32.84
C GLY A 118 1.19 -36.92 -32.37
N SER A 119 0.73 -37.79 -33.27
CA SER A 119 0.98 -39.24 -33.39
C SER A 119 0.08 -40.26 -32.66
N PRO A 120 -0.26 -41.37 -33.36
CA PRO A 120 -1.18 -42.42 -32.91
C PRO A 120 -0.43 -43.58 -32.20
N ASP A 121 -1.24 -44.52 -31.68
CA ASP A 121 -0.87 -45.83 -31.12
C ASP A 121 -0.63 -45.91 -29.61
N SER A 122 -1.73 -46.02 -28.88
CA SER A 122 -1.97 -47.13 -27.95
C SER A 122 -3.37 -47.01 -27.36
N ILE A 123 -4.27 -47.91 -27.78
CA ILE A 123 -5.56 -48.12 -27.13
C ILE A 123 -5.27 -48.85 -25.82
N SER A 124 -5.10 -48.08 -24.76
CA SER A 124 -5.32 -48.55 -23.40
C SER A 124 -6.67 -48.02 -22.98
N ALA A 125 -7.58 -48.92 -22.57
CA ALA A 125 -8.88 -48.58 -22.03
C ALA A 125 -8.75 -47.46 -20.99
N PRO A 126 -9.57 -46.40 -21.04
CA PRO A 126 -9.52 -45.37 -20.01
C PRO A 126 -9.91 -46.04 -18.69
N GLU A 127 -8.93 -46.14 -17.80
CA GLU A 127 -9.13 -46.37 -16.38
C GLU A 127 -10.23 -45.40 -15.93
N GLU A 128 -11.39 -45.95 -15.54
CA GLU A 128 -12.50 -45.24 -14.91
C GLU A 128 -11.92 -44.54 -13.68
N THR A 129 -11.43 -43.33 -13.89
CA THR A 129 -11.09 -42.44 -12.79
C THR A 129 -12.43 -42.14 -12.15
N ASP A 130 -12.60 -42.63 -10.91
CA ASP A 130 -13.73 -42.33 -10.02
C ASP A 130 -13.92 -40.80 -9.95
N VAL A 131 -14.62 -40.24 -10.93
CA VAL A 131 -15.00 -38.83 -10.90
C VAL A 131 -16.06 -38.76 -9.82
N PRO A 132 -15.81 -38.05 -8.71
CA PRO A 132 -16.79 -37.95 -7.64
C PRO A 132 -18.11 -37.44 -8.24
N PRO A 133 -19.25 -38.08 -7.90
CA PRO A 133 -20.52 -37.80 -8.56
C PRO A 133 -20.82 -36.29 -8.50
N ALA A 134 -21.10 -35.71 -9.66
CA ALA A 134 -21.41 -34.29 -9.77
C ALA A 134 -22.54 -33.95 -8.79
N ARG A 135 -22.31 -32.92 -7.98
CA ARG A 135 -23.27 -32.52 -6.95
C ARG A 135 -24.51 -31.94 -7.63
N ARG A 136 -25.68 -32.54 -7.37
CA ARG A 136 -26.97 -32.09 -7.91
C ARG A 136 -27.74 -31.27 -6.90
N LEU A 137 -28.31 -30.14 -7.33
CA LEU A 137 -29.12 -29.25 -6.49
C LEU A 137 -30.37 -28.76 -7.25
N PRO A 138 -31.46 -28.39 -6.55
CA PRO A 138 -32.61 -27.74 -7.17
C PRO A 138 -32.20 -26.45 -7.91
N GLU A 139 -32.84 -26.14 -9.03
CA GLU A 139 -32.49 -24.99 -9.90
C GLU A 139 -32.38 -23.66 -9.13
N ALA A 140 -33.35 -23.39 -8.25
CA ALA A 140 -33.37 -22.16 -7.44
C ALA A 140 -32.13 -22.03 -6.53
N ASP A 141 -31.61 -23.14 -6.02
CA ASP A 141 -30.42 -23.15 -5.17
C ASP A 141 -29.13 -23.05 -5.99
N VAL A 142 -29.10 -23.61 -7.20
CA VAL A 142 -28.00 -23.42 -8.16
C VAL A 142 -27.85 -21.95 -8.53
N LEU A 143 -28.96 -21.27 -8.86
CA LEU A 143 -28.95 -19.83 -9.18
C LEU A 143 -28.48 -18.97 -8.00
N ARG A 144 -28.87 -19.32 -6.77
CA ARG A 144 -28.38 -18.64 -5.55
C ARG A 144 -26.90 -18.89 -5.32
N ALA A 145 -26.43 -20.12 -5.49
CA ALA A 145 -25.03 -20.47 -5.34
C ALA A 145 -24.16 -19.68 -6.34
N ASP A 146 -24.57 -19.59 -7.61
CA ASP A 146 -23.90 -18.78 -8.62
C ASP A 146 -23.92 -17.28 -8.26
N HIS A 147 -25.06 -16.75 -7.81
CA HIS A 147 -25.15 -15.36 -7.39
C HIS A 147 -24.18 -15.03 -6.24
N TYR A 148 -24.15 -15.87 -5.19
CA TYR A 148 -23.25 -15.64 -4.08
C TYR A 148 -21.78 -15.88 -4.44
N ASP A 149 -21.46 -16.82 -5.31
CA ASP A 149 -20.09 -17.03 -5.80
C ASP A 149 -19.57 -15.80 -6.52
N ARG A 150 -20.40 -15.17 -7.37
CA ARG A 150 -20.05 -13.91 -8.04
C ARG A 150 -19.77 -12.79 -7.04
N ILE A 151 -20.57 -12.66 -5.98
CA ILE A 151 -20.33 -11.67 -4.92
C ILE A 151 -19.02 -11.99 -4.19
N ASN A 152 -18.83 -13.24 -3.78
CA ASN A 152 -17.63 -13.66 -3.06
C ASN A 152 -16.37 -13.39 -3.88
N LEU A 153 -16.37 -13.78 -5.16
CA LEU A 153 -15.25 -13.57 -6.06
C LEU A 153 -14.98 -12.08 -6.32
N SER A 154 -16.03 -11.26 -6.42
CA SER A 154 -15.91 -9.80 -6.59
C SER A 154 -15.28 -9.15 -5.35
N CYS A 155 -15.79 -9.46 -4.15
CA CYS A 155 -15.21 -8.97 -2.90
C CYS A 155 -13.78 -9.46 -2.71
N ALA A 156 -13.52 -10.77 -2.89
CA ALA A 156 -12.19 -11.35 -2.75
C ALA A 156 -11.19 -10.80 -3.77
N ARG A 157 -11.66 -10.28 -4.93
CA ARG A 157 -10.81 -9.56 -5.89
C ARG A 157 -10.54 -8.12 -5.47
N LEU A 158 -11.52 -7.40 -4.92
CA LEU A 158 -11.39 -5.98 -4.57
C LEU A 158 -10.58 -5.75 -3.29
N VAL A 159 -10.76 -6.58 -2.26
CA VAL A 159 -10.07 -6.44 -0.97
C VAL A 159 -8.53 -6.44 -1.08
N PRO A 160 -7.86 -7.33 -1.86
CA PRO A 160 -6.40 -7.26 -2.01
C PRO A 160 -5.94 -5.97 -2.70
N TRP A 161 -6.69 -5.46 -3.68
CA TRP A 161 -6.39 -4.15 -4.29
C TRP A 161 -6.49 -3.03 -3.28
N LEU A 162 -7.56 -3.01 -2.48
CA LEU A 162 -7.71 -2.03 -1.40
C LEU A 162 -6.57 -2.12 -0.38
N ALA A 163 -6.22 -3.33 0.06
CA ALA A 163 -5.12 -3.55 1.00
C ALA A 163 -3.78 -3.08 0.41
N LEU A 164 -3.53 -3.33 -0.88
CA LEU A 164 -2.33 -2.88 -1.59
C LEU A 164 -2.27 -1.35 -1.71
N VAL A 165 -3.39 -0.70 -2.07
CA VAL A 165 -3.47 0.77 -2.14
C VAL A 165 -3.24 1.38 -0.76
N LEU A 166 -3.83 0.83 0.31
CA LEU A 166 -3.62 1.31 1.67
C LEU A 166 -2.19 1.07 2.16
N LEU A 167 -1.56 -0.04 1.78
CA LEU A 167 -0.15 -0.32 2.05
C LEU A 167 0.75 0.68 1.32
N GLY A 168 0.46 0.97 0.06
CA GLY A 168 1.15 1.98 -0.73
C GLY A 168 0.99 3.38 -0.16
N TYR A 169 -0.22 3.76 0.24
CA TYR A 169 -0.49 5.03 0.92
C TYR A 169 0.22 5.13 2.27
N ASP A 170 0.20 4.06 3.07
CA ASP A 170 0.94 4.01 4.33
C ASP A 170 2.44 4.18 4.10
N TYR A 171 3.00 3.48 3.09
CA TYR A 171 4.38 3.63 2.66
C TYR A 171 4.71 5.06 2.25
N LEU A 172 3.90 5.67 1.39
CA LEU A 172 4.07 7.05 0.94
C LEU A 172 3.98 8.06 2.10
N SER A 173 3.04 7.86 3.03
CA SER A 173 2.87 8.75 4.18
C SER A 173 4.08 8.77 5.12
N ARG A 174 4.90 7.71 5.12
CA ARG A 174 6.11 7.62 5.97
C ARG A 174 7.25 8.50 5.48
N PHE A 175 7.29 8.86 4.19
CA PHE A 175 8.27 9.80 3.67
C PHE A 175 8.20 11.16 4.35
N ASN A 176 7.00 11.54 4.77
CA ASN A 176 6.71 12.87 5.26
C ASN A 176 6.60 12.91 6.80
N ARG A 177 6.72 11.74 7.45
CA ARG A 177 6.88 11.62 8.90
C ARG A 177 8.33 11.78 9.31
N THR A 178 8.53 12.34 10.50
CA THR A 178 9.87 12.55 11.06
C THR A 178 10.52 11.22 11.47
N GLN A 179 9.76 10.28 12.03
CA GLN A 179 10.21 8.94 12.44
C GLN A 179 9.41 7.80 11.76
N GLY A 180 10.05 6.63 11.58
CA GLY A 180 9.37 5.36 11.27
C GLY A 180 9.95 4.55 10.09
N TYR A 181 10.55 3.39 10.43
CA TYR A 181 10.94 2.19 9.64
C TYR A 181 10.10 1.86 8.39
N PRO A 182 10.55 1.08 7.36
CA PRO A 182 11.89 0.59 6.92
C PRO A 182 12.59 1.60 5.98
N PRO A 183 13.85 1.38 5.50
CA PRO A 183 14.60 2.36 4.70
C PRO A 183 13.75 2.89 3.53
N PRO A 184 13.36 4.18 3.58
CA PRO A 184 12.60 4.78 2.50
C PRO A 184 13.49 4.85 1.25
N ILE A 185 13.00 4.37 0.11
CA ILE A 185 13.65 4.58 -1.19
C ILE A 185 13.58 6.08 -1.46
N PRO A 186 14.61 6.82 -1.91
CA PRO A 186 14.64 8.29 -1.95
C PRO A 186 13.74 8.90 -3.06
N ILE A 187 12.44 8.60 -3.04
CA ILE A 187 11.41 9.05 -3.97
C ILE A 187 10.78 10.37 -3.47
N ALA A 188 11.16 10.84 -2.26
CA ALA A 188 10.62 12.05 -1.65
C ALA A 188 10.65 13.27 -2.61
N GLY A 189 9.49 13.75 -3.01
CA GLY A 189 9.36 14.86 -3.94
C GLY A 189 8.03 15.56 -3.79
N ARG A 190 7.85 16.69 -4.48
CA ARG A 190 6.67 17.55 -4.37
C ARG A 190 5.33 16.81 -4.55
N MET A 191 5.30 15.78 -5.40
CA MET A 191 4.10 14.95 -5.57
C MET A 191 3.71 14.22 -4.28
N VAL A 192 4.67 13.60 -3.59
CA VAL A 192 4.42 12.89 -2.33
C VAL A 192 3.99 13.89 -1.25
N ASP A 193 4.61 15.06 -1.24
CA ASP A 193 4.30 16.15 -0.30
C ASP A 193 2.86 16.69 -0.46
N ALA A 194 2.31 16.66 -1.67
CA ALA A 194 0.92 17.04 -1.92
C ALA A 194 -0.10 16.05 -1.35
N PHE A 195 0.22 14.74 -1.37
CA PHE A 195 -0.67 13.71 -0.83
C PHE A 195 -0.56 13.56 0.68
N CYS A 196 0.61 13.82 1.25
CA CYS A 196 0.90 13.63 2.66
C CYS A 196 1.62 14.86 3.19
N PRO A 197 0.93 15.88 3.71
CA PRO A 197 1.57 17.11 4.15
C PRO A 197 2.70 16.82 5.15
N LYS A 198 3.86 17.45 4.95
CA LYS A 198 5.00 17.36 5.87
C LYS A 198 4.78 18.24 7.08
N THR A 199 5.13 17.74 8.26
CA THR A 199 5.29 18.55 9.46
C THR A 199 6.55 19.41 9.31
N ARG A 200 6.46 20.72 9.55
CA ARG A 200 7.53 21.69 9.27
C ARG A 200 8.28 22.14 10.50
N VAL A 201 7.65 22.07 11.67
CA VAL A 201 8.27 22.46 12.95
C VAL A 201 8.07 21.33 13.94
N VAL A 202 9.17 20.76 14.42
CA VAL A 202 9.16 19.57 15.26
C VAL A 202 9.98 19.80 16.52
N HIS A 203 9.43 19.38 17.64
CA HIS A 203 10.17 19.29 18.89
C HIS A 203 10.71 17.88 19.07
N LEU A 204 12.03 17.75 19.18
CA LEU A 204 12.74 16.50 19.43
C LEU A 204 13.16 16.48 20.91
N GLN A 205 12.49 15.65 21.69
CA GLN A 205 12.89 15.37 23.06
C GLN A 205 14.06 14.37 23.04
N VAL A 206 15.28 14.87 23.19
CA VAL A 206 16.50 14.08 23.11
C VAL A 206 16.91 13.64 24.51
N SER A 207 16.89 12.33 24.75
CA SER A 207 17.37 11.75 26.01
C SER A 207 18.84 11.32 25.92
N ASP A 208 19.30 11.00 24.70
CA ASP A 208 20.62 10.44 24.45
C ASP A 208 21.20 10.93 23.10
N PRO A 209 22.50 11.28 23.01
CA PRO A 209 23.14 11.70 21.77
C PRO A 209 23.06 10.66 20.62
N THR A 210 23.00 9.36 20.93
CA THR A 210 22.97 8.33 19.87
C THR A 210 21.65 8.35 19.09
N SER A 211 20.54 8.71 19.75
CA SER A 211 19.25 8.86 19.08
C SER A 211 19.26 10.01 18.06
N LEU A 212 20.01 11.08 18.34
CA LEU A 212 20.15 12.20 17.41
C LEU A 212 20.99 11.81 16.19
N ARG A 213 22.06 11.05 16.39
CA ARG A 213 22.82 10.42 15.30
C ARG A 213 21.93 9.54 14.42
N ALA A 214 21.12 8.67 15.04
CA ALA A 214 20.19 7.82 14.30
C ALA A 214 19.18 8.63 13.48
N TYR A 215 18.64 9.70 14.08
CA TYR A 215 17.74 10.63 13.41
C TYR A 215 18.38 11.26 12.17
N LEU A 216 19.58 11.85 12.29
CA LEU A 216 20.29 12.46 11.17
C LEU A 216 20.62 11.45 10.05
N GLY A 217 20.99 10.22 10.42
CA GLY A 217 21.18 9.12 9.48
C GLY A 217 19.90 8.79 8.71
N ASP A 218 18.76 8.77 9.39
CA ASP A 218 17.46 8.50 8.76
C ASP A 218 17.01 9.64 7.83
N LEU A 219 17.35 10.90 8.14
CA LEU A 219 17.13 12.02 7.21
C LEU A 219 17.87 11.82 5.89
N VAL A 220 19.15 11.46 5.96
CA VAL A 220 19.95 11.22 4.74
C VAL A 220 19.44 10.01 3.97
N ARG A 221 19.00 8.94 4.66
CA ARG A 221 18.38 7.78 4.01
C ARG A 221 17.10 8.12 3.26
N LYS A 222 16.31 9.08 3.74
CA LYS A 222 15.15 9.63 3.02
C LYS A 222 15.52 10.42 1.76
N GLY A 223 16.81 10.70 1.56
CA GLY A 223 17.30 11.59 0.51
C GLY A 223 17.15 13.06 0.84
N GLU A 224 16.97 13.39 2.11
CA GLU A 224 16.94 14.75 2.65
C GLU A 224 18.36 15.17 3.07
N THR A 225 18.55 16.45 3.38
CA THR A 225 19.80 16.94 3.98
C THR A 225 19.51 17.71 5.26
N PHE A 226 20.56 18.06 6.00
CA PHE A 226 20.46 18.80 7.23
C PHE A 226 21.58 19.82 7.43
N LEU A 227 21.24 20.85 8.19
CA LEU A 227 22.10 21.82 8.84
C LEU A 227 21.94 21.57 10.35
N TYR A 228 22.92 20.91 10.94
CA TYR A 228 22.95 20.65 12.37
C TYR A 228 23.68 21.79 13.09
N LEU A 229 23.05 22.38 14.10
CA LEU A 229 23.54 23.52 14.86
C LEU A 229 23.57 23.12 16.34
N GLY A 230 24.74 22.83 16.90
CA GLY A 230 24.86 22.34 18.28
C GLY A 230 26.26 22.52 18.86
N GLU A 231 26.51 22.15 20.11
CA GLU A 231 27.84 22.29 20.72
C GLU A 231 28.81 21.18 20.34
N SER A 232 28.29 19.99 20.02
CA SER A 232 29.07 18.81 19.69
C SER A 232 28.58 18.14 18.41
N ASP A 233 29.50 17.53 17.67
CA ASP A 233 29.20 16.78 16.45
C ASP A 233 28.71 15.36 16.80
N PRO A 234 27.41 15.03 16.62
CA PRO A 234 26.90 13.68 16.90
C PRO A 234 27.44 12.63 15.91
N LEU A 235 28.13 13.06 14.85
CA LEU A 235 28.64 12.26 13.74
C LEU A 235 30.17 12.34 13.63
N GLU A 236 30.89 12.66 14.69
CA GLU A 236 32.34 12.91 14.67
C GLU A 236 33.14 11.86 13.85
N SER A 237 32.81 10.58 13.99
CA SER A 237 33.46 9.46 13.29
C SER A 237 33.09 9.29 11.81
N GLU A 238 32.09 10.01 11.29
CA GLU A 238 31.55 9.82 9.95
C GLU A 238 31.84 11.02 9.04
N LEU A 239 32.60 10.81 7.96
CA LEU A 239 32.84 11.83 6.91
C LEU A 239 31.73 11.86 5.85
N ALA A 240 30.94 10.80 5.75
CA ALA A 240 29.83 10.71 4.80
C ALA A 240 28.76 9.74 5.30
N LEU A 241 27.51 10.10 5.02
CA LEU A 241 26.32 9.32 5.36
C LEU A 241 25.82 8.57 4.12
N CYS A 242 25.43 7.30 4.29
CA CYS A 242 24.89 6.49 3.21
C CYS A 242 23.40 6.78 3.00
N ARG A 243 22.98 7.14 1.78
CA ARG A 243 21.56 7.26 1.42
C ARG A 243 20.91 5.89 1.32
N TRP A 244 21.60 4.91 0.75
CA TRP A 244 21.08 3.55 0.61
C TRP A 244 21.93 2.57 1.40
N SER A 245 21.26 1.72 2.16
CA SER A 245 21.86 0.59 2.86
C SER A 245 20.88 -0.58 2.75
N LEU A 246 20.83 -1.20 1.57
CA LEU A 246 20.03 -2.40 1.36
C LEU A 246 20.95 -3.62 1.51
N TRP A 247 20.79 -4.33 2.63
CA TRP A 247 21.61 -5.49 2.97
C TRP A 247 23.12 -5.17 2.97
N LYS A 248 23.87 -5.64 1.97
CA LYS A 248 25.31 -5.35 1.81
C LYS A 248 25.61 -4.17 0.88
N PHE A 249 24.61 -3.68 0.13
CA PHE A 249 24.81 -2.59 -0.82
C PHE A 249 24.66 -1.24 -0.12
N ARG A 250 25.79 -0.54 0.00
CA ARG A 250 25.86 0.85 0.42
C ARG A 250 26.12 1.72 -0.80
N GLY A 251 25.26 2.71 -1.03
CA GLY A 251 25.33 3.56 -2.21
C GLY A 251 24.73 4.95 -1.97
N GLY A 252 25.16 5.91 -2.79
CA GLY A 252 24.73 7.30 -2.69
C GLY A 252 25.22 7.96 -1.40
N HIS A 253 26.50 8.32 -1.34
CA HIS A 253 27.05 9.00 -0.17
C HIS A 253 26.73 10.49 -0.18
N LEU A 254 26.28 11.02 0.96
CA LEU A 254 26.20 12.46 1.21
C LEU A 254 27.38 12.84 2.10
N ARG A 255 28.26 13.72 1.61
CA ARG A 255 29.43 14.16 2.37
C ARG A 255 28.98 15.06 3.53
N LYS A 256 29.54 14.81 4.71
CA LYS A 256 29.42 15.66 5.88
C LYS A 256 30.54 16.69 5.85
N VAL A 257 30.20 17.95 6.11
CA VAL A 257 31.16 19.04 6.31
C VAL A 257 30.97 19.55 7.73
N THR A 258 31.99 19.36 8.56
CA THR A 258 32.06 20.00 9.88
C THR A 258 32.60 21.41 9.69
N VAL A 259 32.01 22.34 10.44
CA VAL A 259 32.22 23.76 10.26
C VAL A 259 32.70 24.35 11.58
N ASP A 260 34.02 24.45 11.69
CA ASP A 260 34.84 24.98 12.76
C ASP A 260 35.79 26.06 12.17
N GLU A 261 35.93 27.24 12.79
CA GLU A 261 36.82 28.29 12.27
C GLU A 261 38.30 28.00 12.64
N PRO A 262 39.31 28.31 11.76
CA PRO A 262 39.28 29.16 10.56
C PRO A 262 39.48 28.41 9.21
N GLY A 263 38.80 28.89 8.17
CA GLY A 263 38.68 28.24 6.84
C GLY A 263 37.22 28.03 6.38
N PHE A 264 36.27 28.53 7.17
CA PHE A 264 34.82 28.46 6.99
C PHE A 264 34.40 28.77 5.53
N PRO A 265 33.76 27.82 4.81
CA PRO A 265 33.09 28.15 3.57
C PRO A 265 31.95 29.13 3.89
N THR A 266 31.78 30.18 3.08
CA THR A 266 30.79 31.23 3.33
C THR A 266 29.38 30.66 3.62
N SER A 267 28.58 31.35 4.44
CA SER A 267 27.21 30.93 4.74
C SER A 267 26.41 30.69 3.45
N GLU A 268 26.64 31.51 2.42
CA GLU A 268 26.06 31.33 1.09
C GLU A 268 26.37 29.95 0.50
N PHE A 269 27.63 29.52 0.50
CA PHE A 269 28.00 28.19 0.04
C PHE A 269 27.28 27.09 0.84
N VAL A 270 27.29 27.20 2.18
CA VAL A 270 26.65 26.22 3.07
C VAL A 270 25.16 26.09 2.75
N LEU A 271 24.47 27.23 2.63
CA LEU A 271 23.03 27.30 2.39
C LEU A 271 22.66 26.80 0.98
N ASP A 272 23.39 27.18 -0.06
CA ASP A 272 23.14 26.68 -1.42
C ASP A 272 23.47 25.18 -1.55
N ALA A 273 24.59 24.74 -0.98
CA ALA A 273 24.95 23.33 -0.96
C ALA A 273 23.89 22.46 -0.27
N ALA A 274 23.34 22.95 0.85
CA ALA A 274 22.24 22.30 1.55
C ALA A 274 20.95 22.37 0.71
N TRP A 275 20.61 23.52 0.13
CA TRP A 275 19.43 23.69 -0.73
C TRP A 275 19.37 22.68 -1.87
N PHE A 276 20.51 22.40 -2.50
CA PHE A 276 20.64 21.41 -3.58
C PHE A 276 20.89 19.98 -3.08
N GLY A 277 20.97 19.75 -1.77
CA GLY A 277 21.18 18.44 -1.16
C GLY A 277 22.52 17.80 -1.54
N ARG A 278 23.58 18.61 -1.69
CA ARG A 278 24.94 18.18 -2.08
C ARG A 278 25.80 17.77 -0.90
N TYR A 279 25.58 18.40 0.25
CA TYR A 279 26.30 18.16 1.50
C TYR A 279 25.32 18.23 2.67
N CYS A 280 25.70 17.63 3.80
CA CYS A 280 25.14 17.95 5.10
C CYS A 280 26.19 18.67 5.94
N PHE A 281 25.73 19.55 6.83
CA PHE A 281 26.61 20.41 7.60
C PHE A 281 26.39 20.24 9.10
N VAL A 282 27.49 20.28 9.84
CA VAL A 282 27.51 20.29 11.31
C VAL A 282 28.28 21.54 11.73
N VAL A 283 27.60 22.46 12.41
CA VAL A 283 28.18 23.70 12.92
C VAL A 283 28.26 23.61 14.43
N THR A 284 29.50 23.56 14.94
CA THR A 284 29.79 23.45 16.37
C THR A 284 30.23 24.76 17.00
N ASP A 285 30.83 25.65 16.22
CA ASP A 285 31.27 26.96 16.72
C ASP A 285 30.10 27.94 16.91
N SER A 286 30.07 28.59 18.07
CA SER A 286 29.00 29.52 18.48
C SER A 286 28.94 30.82 17.66
N ARG A 287 30.05 31.27 17.09
CA ARG A 287 30.10 32.49 16.26
C ARG A 287 29.62 32.17 14.86
N ALA A 288 30.14 31.08 14.28
CA ALA A 288 29.71 30.52 13.01
C ALA A 288 28.20 30.22 13.00
N LEU A 289 27.69 29.62 14.07
CA LEU A 289 26.26 29.32 14.24
C LEU A 289 25.41 30.59 14.22
N ARG A 290 25.78 31.63 15.00
CA ARG A 290 25.02 32.89 15.04
C ARG A 290 25.01 33.60 13.69
N ARG A 291 26.15 33.62 13.01
CA ARG A 291 26.27 34.19 11.65
C ARG A 291 25.41 33.42 10.66
N LEU A 292 25.54 32.09 10.61
CA LEU A 292 24.76 31.24 9.71
C LEU A 292 23.25 31.37 9.96
N LEU A 293 22.82 31.50 11.22
CA LEU A 293 21.41 31.68 11.56
C LEU A 293 20.84 32.99 11.02
N ALA A 294 21.59 34.10 11.17
CA ALA A 294 21.19 35.39 10.61
C ALA A 294 21.14 35.35 9.07
N ASP A 295 22.15 34.75 8.45
CA ASP A 295 22.23 34.61 6.99
C ASP A 295 21.12 33.68 6.45
N LEU A 296 20.76 32.62 7.18
CA LEU A 296 19.68 31.69 6.84
C LEU A 296 18.33 32.42 6.71
N VAL A 297 17.98 33.29 7.66
CA VAL A 297 16.71 34.05 7.59
C VAL A 297 16.67 34.92 6.33
N GLY A 298 17.75 35.67 6.06
CA GLY A 298 17.86 36.50 4.86
C GLY A 298 17.77 35.67 3.57
N TYR A 299 18.45 34.53 3.54
CA TYR A 299 18.45 33.59 2.43
C TYR A 299 17.05 33.02 2.14
N LEU A 300 16.33 32.57 3.18
CA LEU A 300 14.98 32.02 3.01
C LEU A 300 13.98 33.09 2.58
N ARG A 301 14.04 34.31 3.15
CA ARG A 301 13.20 35.45 2.70
C ARG A 301 13.37 35.74 1.20
N ALA A 302 14.61 35.72 0.71
CA ALA A 302 14.88 35.93 -0.72
C ALA A 302 14.25 34.84 -1.60
N ARG A 303 14.25 33.57 -1.14
CA ARG A 303 13.62 32.45 -1.85
C ARG A 303 12.10 32.46 -1.77
N THR A 304 11.52 32.87 -0.65
CA THR A 304 10.06 33.11 -0.53
C THR A 304 9.57 34.13 -1.57
N ARG A 305 10.27 35.26 -1.75
CA ARG A 305 9.88 36.30 -2.72
C ARG A 305 9.79 35.78 -4.16
N SER A 306 10.69 34.86 -4.51
CA SER A 306 10.72 34.20 -5.83
C SER A 306 9.87 32.92 -5.89
N ARG A 307 9.19 32.55 -4.80
CA ARG A 307 8.48 31.28 -4.62
C ARG A 307 9.35 30.06 -4.91
N ALA A 308 10.66 30.21 -4.69
CA ALA A 308 11.62 29.12 -4.83
C ALA A 308 11.53 28.22 -3.59
N ALA A 309 11.52 26.91 -3.82
CA ALA A 309 11.50 25.90 -2.76
C ALA A 309 12.52 24.81 -3.08
N ALA A 310 13.23 24.33 -2.04
CA ALA A 310 14.22 23.28 -2.18
C ALA A 310 13.60 22.01 -2.77
N ARG A 311 14.33 21.31 -3.64
CA ARG A 311 13.82 20.09 -4.30
C ARG A 311 13.61 18.95 -3.29
N ARG A 312 14.50 18.84 -2.31
CA ARG A 312 14.44 17.91 -1.18
C ARG A 312 14.34 18.73 0.11
N THR A 313 13.77 18.16 1.15
CA THR A 313 13.66 18.84 2.44
C THR A 313 15.04 19.12 3.02
N VAL A 314 15.26 20.34 3.49
CA VAL A 314 16.45 20.70 4.28
C VAL A 314 16.04 20.83 5.73
N HIS A 315 16.64 20.03 6.61
CA HIS A 315 16.37 20.09 8.05
C HIS A 315 17.32 21.06 8.73
N VAL A 316 16.79 22.03 9.44
CA VAL A 316 17.56 22.89 10.35
C VAL A 316 17.36 22.29 11.74
N VAL A 317 18.40 21.66 12.26
CA VAL A 317 18.36 20.97 13.56
C VAL A 317 19.07 21.85 14.58
N TRP A 318 18.30 22.49 15.44
CA TRP A 318 18.81 23.27 16.56
C TRP A 318 18.99 22.38 17.79
N ASN A 319 20.22 22.07 18.15
CA ASN A 319 20.61 21.31 19.34
C ASN A 319 21.64 22.11 20.15
N TYR A 320 21.31 23.37 20.45
CA TYR A 320 22.17 24.27 21.20
C TYR A 320 21.55 24.58 22.58
N PRO A 321 22.32 24.62 23.69
CA PRO A 321 21.74 24.81 25.02
C PRO A 321 21.02 26.13 25.22
N ALA A 322 21.51 27.20 24.58
CA ALA A 322 20.81 28.47 24.58
C ALA A 322 19.56 28.36 23.67
N PRO A 323 18.37 28.76 24.17
CA PRO A 323 17.17 28.73 23.35
C PRO A 323 17.29 29.71 22.19
N MET A 324 16.72 29.33 21.04
CA MET A 324 16.59 30.24 19.91
C MET A 324 15.73 31.45 20.30
N PRO A 325 16.10 32.69 19.90
CA PRO A 325 15.26 33.86 20.13
C PRO A 325 13.84 33.66 19.59
N ALA A 326 12.83 34.10 20.35
CA ALA A 326 11.42 33.88 20.05
C ALA A 326 11.01 34.36 18.65
N GLU A 327 11.47 35.55 18.29
CA GLU A 327 11.21 36.19 17.00
C GLU A 327 11.81 35.37 15.85
N THR A 328 13.07 34.96 15.99
CA THR A 328 13.77 34.13 15.00
C THR A 328 13.11 32.77 14.85
N LEU A 329 12.68 32.14 15.94
CA LEU A 329 11.98 30.85 15.91
C LEU A 329 10.65 30.95 15.15
N THR A 330 9.86 31.98 15.45
CA THR A 330 8.55 32.20 14.80
C THR A 330 8.72 32.49 13.32
N GLU A 331 9.68 33.36 12.97
CA GLU A 331 9.97 33.68 11.59
C GLU A 331 10.51 32.49 10.79
N LEU A 332 11.46 31.73 11.35
CA LEU A 332 11.97 30.52 10.68
C LEU A 332 10.89 29.48 10.51
N ALA A 333 9.97 29.33 11.46
CA ALA A 333 8.83 28.42 11.33
C ALA A 333 7.97 28.75 10.11
N GLU A 334 7.69 30.03 9.86
CA GLU A 334 6.95 30.50 8.69
C GLU A 334 7.74 30.28 7.39
N LEU A 335 8.99 30.76 7.35
CA LEU A 335 9.86 30.64 6.17
C LEU A 335 10.12 29.18 5.78
N CYS A 336 10.24 28.28 6.76
CA CYS A 336 10.46 26.86 6.51
C CYS A 336 9.28 26.20 5.79
N ARG A 337 8.04 26.62 6.10
CA ARG A 337 6.83 26.11 5.44
C ARG A 337 6.84 26.40 3.95
N GLU A 338 7.29 27.58 3.56
CA GLU A 338 7.25 28.04 2.16
C GLU A 338 8.43 27.54 1.32
N THR A 339 9.61 27.37 1.93
CA THR A 339 10.87 27.08 1.20
C THR A 339 11.22 25.60 1.14
N ASN A 340 10.34 24.72 1.64
CA ASN A 340 10.56 23.29 1.82
C ASN A 340 11.69 22.97 2.82
N PHE A 341 11.87 23.81 3.83
CA PHE A 341 12.73 23.52 4.97
C PHE A 341 11.90 22.87 6.09
N LYS A 342 12.60 22.32 7.07
CA LYS A 342 11.99 21.77 8.28
C LYS A 342 12.84 22.15 9.48
N LEU A 343 12.22 22.79 10.45
CA LEU A 343 12.87 23.19 11.69
C LEU A 343 12.65 22.10 12.75
N ALA A 344 13.74 21.59 13.31
CA ALA A 344 13.71 20.62 14.40
C ALA A 344 14.47 21.21 15.60
N ILE A 345 13.77 21.34 16.73
CA ILE A 345 14.37 21.83 17.98
C ILE A 345 14.63 20.62 18.87
N ALA A 346 15.90 20.30 19.08
CA ALA A 346 16.36 19.24 19.98
C ALA A 346 16.63 19.83 21.38
N ALA A 347 15.90 19.32 22.36
CA ALA A 347 16.05 19.70 23.77
C ALA A 347 15.67 18.54 24.68
N ALA A 348 16.23 18.46 25.89
CA ALA A 348 15.89 17.42 26.85
C ALA A 348 14.49 17.60 27.49
N GLY A 349 14.04 18.85 27.62
CA GLY A 349 12.78 19.22 28.26
C GLY A 349 11.60 19.36 27.29
N SER A 350 10.43 19.68 27.84
CA SER A 350 9.31 20.14 27.02
C SER A 350 9.56 21.56 26.49
N PRO A 351 9.01 21.92 25.32
CA PRO A 351 9.11 23.28 24.82
C PRO A 351 8.46 24.27 25.79
N ALA A 352 8.93 25.52 25.80
CA ALA A 352 8.28 26.56 26.56
C ALA A 352 6.81 26.71 26.11
N LYS A 353 5.88 26.86 27.06
CA LYS A 353 4.43 26.90 26.81
C LYS A 353 4.02 27.84 25.68
N GLN A 354 4.67 29.00 25.58
CA GLN A 354 4.39 30.00 24.54
C GLN A 354 4.67 29.52 23.11
N PHE A 355 5.54 28.53 22.92
CA PHE A 355 5.88 27.98 21.61
C PHE A 355 5.19 26.64 21.34
N GLU A 356 4.43 26.10 22.29
CA GLU A 356 3.78 24.80 22.14
C GLU A 356 2.87 24.72 20.92
N ALA A 357 2.23 25.82 20.55
CA ALA A 357 1.36 25.92 19.37
C ALA A 357 2.13 25.98 18.04
N LEU A 358 3.42 26.31 18.05
CA LEU A 358 4.26 26.32 16.85
C LEU A 358 4.69 24.91 16.44
N PHE A 359 4.82 24.00 17.39
CA PHE A 359 5.26 22.62 17.14
C PHE A 359 4.11 21.76 16.63
N GLU A 360 4.21 21.33 15.37
CA GLU A 360 3.22 20.48 14.72
C GLU A 360 3.37 19.01 15.16
N GLU A 361 4.57 18.62 15.58
CA GLU A 361 4.87 17.27 16.06
C GLU A 361 5.84 17.32 17.25
N ARG A 362 5.62 16.42 18.21
CA ARG A 362 6.52 16.18 19.35
C ARG A 362 6.98 14.74 19.31
N LEU A 363 8.29 14.54 19.34
CA LEU A 363 8.91 13.23 19.22
C LEU A 363 9.86 13.01 20.37
N THR A 364 9.78 11.83 20.97
CA THR A 364 10.80 11.34 21.88
C THR A 364 11.79 10.54 21.04
N LEU A 365 13.07 10.93 21.10
CA LEU A 365 14.18 10.28 20.43
C LEU A 365 14.89 9.32 21.37
#